data_AF-X1ED02-F1
#
_entry.id   AF-X1ED02-F1
#
_cell.length_a   1.000
_cell.length_b   1.000
_cell.length_c   1.000
_cell.angle_alpha   90.00
_cell.angle_beta   90.00
_cell.angle_gamma   90.00
#
_symmetry.space_group_name_H-M   'P 1'
#
loop_
_entity.id
_entity.type
_entity.pdbx_description
1 polymer ?
#
loop_
_entity_poly.entity_id
_entity_poly.type
_entity_poly.pdbx_seq_one_letter_code
_entity_poly.pdbx_strand_id
1 'polypeptide(L)'
;MYKYRKRNVGYAFVVGDLLHYGQLHFLKECKNHCDFLIVGVYTDELTESYKRRPIIPFEERVELIQALKPVDVVVTVHNRNCAPMLKKLKEDGWKIKYLFHGTDWDPEVDE
;
A
#
# COMPACT_ATOMS: atom_id res chain seq x y z
N MET A 1 9.95 -22.10 8.53
CA MET A 1 8.60 -22.10 7.93
C MET A 1 7.42 -21.86 8.90
N TYR A 2 7.56 -21.98 10.24
CA TYR A 2 6.44 -21.80 11.18
C TYR A 2 6.17 -20.35 11.66
N LYS A 3 7.02 -19.38 11.31
CA LYS A 3 7.03 -18.03 11.92
C LYS A 3 5.95 -17.06 11.38
N TYR A 4 5.26 -17.41 10.29
CA TYR A 4 4.29 -16.52 9.61
C TYR A 4 2.82 -16.91 9.84
N ARG A 5 2.53 -18.07 10.45
CA ARG A 5 1.15 -18.60 10.60
C ARG A 5 0.24 -17.81 11.57
N LYS A 6 0.76 -16.82 12.29
CA LYS A 6 -0.01 -16.00 13.26
C LYS A 6 0.21 -14.48 13.15
N ARG A 7 0.78 -13.98 12.04
CA ARG A 7 0.94 -12.53 11.86
C ARG A 7 -0.35 -11.92 11.32
N ASN A 8 -0.84 -10.87 11.97
CA ASN A 8 -1.85 -10.01 11.41
C ASN A 8 -1.20 -9.23 10.26
N VAL A 9 -1.61 -9.48 9.02
CA VAL A 9 -1.10 -8.76 7.85
C VAL A 9 -2.04 -7.61 7.51
N GLY A 10 -1.48 -6.40 7.44
CA GLY A 10 -2.14 -5.20 6.95
C GLY A 10 -1.74 -4.92 5.50
N TYR A 11 -2.68 -4.40 4.71
CA TYR A 11 -2.43 -3.88 3.39
C TYR A 11 -2.90 -2.43 3.33
N ALA A 12 -2.02 -1.54 2.89
CA ALA A 12 -2.30 -0.14 2.61
C ALA A 12 -1.82 0.20 1.21
N PHE A 13 -2.28 1.30 0.64
CA PHE A 13 -1.80 1.76 -0.67
C PHE A 13 -1.65 3.27 -0.70
N VAL A 14 -0.64 3.73 -1.44
CA VAL A 14 -0.28 5.15 -1.56
C VAL A 14 0.23 5.44 -2.96
N VAL A 15 0.16 6.71 -3.35
CA VAL A 15 0.99 7.20 -4.44
C VAL A 15 2.42 7.41 -3.94
N GLY A 16 2.63 7.93 -2.73
CA GLY A 16 3.99 8.15 -2.21
C GLY A 16 4.79 9.23 -2.95
N ASP A 17 4.11 10.13 -3.66
CA ASP A 17 4.74 11.31 -4.28
C ASP A 17 5.05 12.36 -3.19
N LEU A 18 6.18 13.05 -3.35
CA LEU A 18 6.70 14.07 -2.40
C LEU A 18 6.53 13.67 -0.93
N LEU A 19 7.24 12.61 -0.52
CA LEU A 19 7.07 11.98 0.78
C LEU A 19 7.06 13.00 1.94
N HIS A 20 5.94 13.07 2.67
CA HIS A 20 5.74 14.03 3.76
C HIS A 20 5.20 13.37 5.03
N TYR A 21 5.12 14.15 6.11
CA TYR A 21 4.71 13.67 7.44
C TYR A 21 3.37 12.91 7.43
N GLY A 22 2.40 13.35 6.63
CA GLY A 22 1.07 12.74 6.57
C GLY A 22 1.12 11.27 6.14
N GLN A 23 1.86 10.96 5.06
CA GLN A 23 2.04 9.59 4.59
C GLN A 23 2.83 8.75 5.61
N LEU A 24 3.88 9.33 6.20
CA LEU A 24 4.65 8.63 7.24
C LEU A 24 3.79 8.32 8.48
N HIS A 25 2.97 9.27 8.92
CA HIS A 25 2.06 9.10 10.05
C HIS A 25 1.01 8.04 9.76
N PHE A 26 0.36 8.10 8.58
CA PHE A 26 -0.59 7.09 8.13
C PHE A 26 0.00 5.68 8.15
N LEU A 27 1.20 5.49 7.59
CA LEU A 27 1.86 4.18 7.56
C LEU A 27 2.29 3.70 8.95
N LYS A 28 2.66 4.61 9.85
CA LYS A 28 2.91 4.28 11.27
C LYS A 28 1.64 3.79 11.97
N GLU A 29 0.51 4.46 11.77
CA GLU A 29 -0.76 4.01 12.34
C GLU A 29 -1.17 2.65 11.78
N CYS A 30 -1.05 2.44 10.46
CA CYS A 30 -1.29 1.12 9.85
C CYS A 30 -0.46 0.02 10.51
N LYS A 31 0.84 0.28 10.73
CA LYS A 31 1.77 -0.65 11.37
C LYS A 31 1.43 -0.91 12.84
N ASN A 32 0.87 0.07 13.57
CA ASN A 32 0.42 -0.16 14.95
C ASN A 32 -0.73 -1.18 15.06
N HIS A 33 -1.49 -1.36 13.97
CA HIS A 33 -2.62 -2.29 13.92
C HIS A 33 -2.28 -3.67 13.33
N CYS A 34 -1.05 -3.89 12.83
CA CYS A 34 -0.65 -5.15 12.20
C CYS A 34 0.79 -5.57 12.52
N ASP A 35 1.08 -6.86 12.45
CA ASP A 35 2.44 -7.37 12.67
C ASP A 35 3.31 -7.19 11.42
N PHE A 36 2.68 -7.14 10.25
CA PHE A 36 3.33 -7.05 8.94
C PHE A 36 2.51 -6.16 8.02
N LEU A 37 3.11 -5.12 7.46
CA LEU A 37 2.48 -4.13 6.60
C LEU A 37 3.02 -4.25 5.17
N ILE A 38 2.13 -4.61 4.25
CA ILE A 38 2.36 -4.55 2.81
C ILE A 38 1.84 -3.20 2.32
N VAL A 39 2.65 -2.47 1.56
CA VAL A 39 2.26 -1.18 0.98
C VAL A 39 2.24 -1.26 -0.54
N GLY A 40 1.08 -1.05 -1.13
CA GLY A 40 0.91 -0.86 -2.56
C GLY A 40 1.35 0.54 -2.99
N VAL A 41 2.25 0.64 -3.97
CA VAL A 41 2.62 1.92 -4.59
C VAL A 41 2.00 1.98 -5.99
N TYR A 42 1.25 3.04 -6.24
CA TYR A 42 0.58 3.26 -7.52
C TYR A 42 1.58 3.64 -8.60
N THR A 43 1.44 3.08 -9.80
CA THR A 43 2.29 3.51 -10.93
C THR A 43 1.97 4.93 -11.38
N ASP A 44 2.86 5.50 -12.19
CA ASP A 44 2.67 6.83 -12.74
C ASP A 44 1.40 6.87 -13.62
N GLU A 45 1.22 5.86 -14.47
CA GLU A 45 0.08 5.76 -15.40
C GLU A 45 -1.25 5.62 -14.64
N LEU A 46 -1.26 4.77 -13.60
CA LEU A 46 -2.43 4.64 -12.74
C LEU A 46 -2.75 5.98 -12.09
N THR A 47 -1.75 6.64 -11.53
CA THR A 47 -1.95 7.92 -10.83
C THR A 47 -2.45 9.01 -11.77
N GLU A 48 -1.89 9.09 -12.97
CA GLU A 48 -2.25 10.06 -14.02
C GLU A 48 -3.69 9.88 -14.52
N SER A 49 -4.24 8.66 -14.45
CA SER A 49 -5.61 8.38 -14.90
C SER A 49 -6.71 9.08 -14.08
N TYR A 50 -6.43 9.49 -12.84
CA TYR A 50 -7.45 10.08 -11.95
C TYR A 50 -6.98 11.35 -11.21
N LYS A 51 -5.70 11.70 -11.27
CA LYS A 51 -5.15 12.95 -10.74
C LYS A 51 -3.85 13.32 -11.47
N ARG A 52 -3.18 14.38 -11.02
CA ARG A 52 -1.88 14.77 -11.61
C ARG A 52 -0.87 13.62 -11.56
N ARG A 53 -0.07 13.50 -12.61
CA ARG A 53 1.10 12.61 -12.62
C ARG A 53 2.05 12.95 -11.45
N PRO A 54 2.63 11.94 -10.77
CA PRO A 54 3.64 12.15 -9.73
C PRO A 54 4.84 12.97 -10.25
N ILE A 55 5.46 13.76 -9.37
CA ILE A 55 6.72 14.44 -9.70
C ILE A 55 7.88 13.46 -9.58
N ILE A 56 7.87 12.62 -8.53
CA ILE A 56 8.89 11.61 -8.31
C ILE A 56 8.54 10.36 -9.13
N PRO A 57 9.47 9.83 -9.97
CA PRO A 57 9.25 8.61 -10.74
C PRO A 57 8.83 7.42 -9.87
N PHE A 58 8.08 6.49 -10.46
CA PHE A 58 7.56 5.32 -9.77
C PHE A 58 8.64 4.53 -9.00
N GLU A 59 9.77 4.26 -9.61
CA GLU A 59 10.87 3.47 -9.04
C GLU A 59 11.45 4.15 -7.79
N GLU A 60 11.67 5.46 -7.85
CA GLU A 60 12.15 6.24 -6.70
C GLU A 60 11.13 6.26 -5.56
N ARG A 61 9.83 6.36 -5.87
CA ARG A 61 8.76 6.28 -4.85
C ARG A 61 8.73 4.90 -4.19
N VAL A 62 8.93 3.82 -4.94
CA VAL A 62 9.02 2.46 -4.39
C VAL A 62 10.19 2.36 -3.41
N GLU A 63 11.38 2.84 -3.78
CA GLU A 63 12.56 2.83 -2.91
C GLU A 63 12.35 3.65 -1.64
N LEU A 64 11.80 4.86 -1.77
CA LEU A 64 11.50 5.74 -0.64
C LEU A 64 10.51 5.10 0.34
N ILE A 65 9.43 4.50 -0.16
CA ILE A 65 8.42 3.84 0.67
C ILE A 65 8.98 2.57 1.31
N GLN A 66 9.75 1.76 0.58
CA GLN A 66 10.37 0.54 1.10
C GLN A 66 11.40 0.82 2.21
N ALA A 67 12.05 1.99 2.17
CA ALA A 67 13.00 2.42 3.20
C ALA A 67 12.32 2.87 4.53
N LEU A 68 11.01 3.08 4.54
CA LEU A 68 10.30 3.51 5.74
C LEU A 68 10.19 2.36 6.76
N LYS A 69 10.63 2.63 7.99
CA LYS A 69 10.56 1.70 9.13
C LYS A 69 9.20 0.96 9.30
N PRO A 70 8.02 1.58 9.15
CA PRO A 70 6.75 0.86 9.29
C PRO A 70 6.45 -0.14 8.16
N VAL A 71 7.13 -0.04 7.01
CA VAL A 71 6.85 -0.83 5.81
C VAL A 71 7.71 -2.08 5.80
N ASP A 72 7.09 -3.26 5.68
CA ASP A 72 7.83 -4.51 5.57
C ASP A 72 8.09 -4.87 4.09
N VAL A 73 7.09 -4.69 3.22
CA VAL A 73 7.17 -5.01 1.78
C VAL A 73 6.39 -4.00 0.96
N VAL A 74 6.94 -3.58 -0.17
CA VAL A 74 6.25 -2.82 -1.20
C VAL A 74 5.79 -3.71 -2.35
N VAL A 75 4.59 -3.43 -2.89
CA VAL A 75 4.07 -4.06 -4.11
C VAL A 75 3.63 -3.00 -5.12
N THR A 76 3.78 -3.30 -6.41
CA THR A 76 3.32 -2.41 -7.49
C THR A 76 1.83 -2.55 -7.72
N VAL A 77 1.12 -1.43 -7.89
CA VAL A 77 -0.32 -1.41 -8.13
C VAL A 77 -0.62 -0.67 -9.43
N HIS A 78 -1.30 -1.37 -10.35
CA HIS A 78 -1.70 -0.87 -11.68
C HIS A 78 -3.20 -0.63 -11.82
N ASN A 79 -3.99 -0.90 -10.77
CA ASN A 79 -5.44 -0.73 -10.78
C ASN A 79 -5.87 -0.02 -9.49
N ARG A 80 -6.81 0.93 -9.64
CA ARG A 80 -7.40 1.67 -8.53
C ARG A 80 -8.30 0.77 -7.67
N ASN A 81 -9.02 -0.15 -8.32
CA ASN A 81 -9.78 -1.18 -7.63
C ASN A 81 -8.80 -2.11 -6.87
N CYS A 82 -9.00 -2.24 -5.56
CA CYS A 82 -8.11 -3.01 -4.70
C CYS A 82 -8.35 -4.54 -4.75
N ALA A 83 -9.52 -5.00 -5.20
CA ALA A 83 -9.91 -6.41 -5.20
C ALA A 83 -8.98 -7.32 -6.03
N PRO A 84 -8.52 -6.98 -7.25
CA PRO A 84 -7.54 -7.77 -7.99
C PRO A 84 -6.23 -7.96 -7.22
N MET A 85 -5.73 -6.90 -6.59
CA MET A 85 -4.49 -6.97 -5.81
C MET A 85 -4.68 -7.82 -4.55
N LEU A 86 -5.79 -7.63 -3.83
CA LEU A 86 -6.12 -8.46 -2.67
C LEU A 86 -6.27 -9.94 -3.02
N LYS A 87 -6.88 -10.24 -4.17
CA LYS A 87 -6.98 -11.61 -4.69
C LYS A 87 -5.60 -12.19 -4.97
N LYS A 88 -4.74 -11.45 -5.69
CA LYS A 88 -3.37 -11.86 -5.97
C LYS A 88 -2.57 -12.12 -4.70
N LEU A 89 -2.61 -11.20 -3.73
CA LEU A 89 -1.93 -11.38 -2.45
C LEU A 89 -2.42 -12.64 -1.71
N LYS A 90 -3.72 -12.94 -1.75
CA LYS A 90 -4.28 -14.18 -1.17
C LYS A 90 -3.78 -15.43 -1.90
N GLU A 91 -3.72 -15.40 -3.24
CA GLU A 91 -3.19 -16.48 -4.06
C GLU A 91 -1.68 -16.72 -3.81
N ASP A 92 -0.93 -15.65 -3.58
CA ASP A 92 0.48 -15.69 -3.17
C ASP A 92 0.69 -16.18 -1.72
N GLY A 93 -0.40 -16.46 -1.00
CA GLY A 93 -0.38 -17.04 0.36
C GLY A 93 -0.44 -16.02 1.50
N TRP A 94 -0.66 -14.73 1.21
CA TRP A 94 -0.82 -13.70 2.23
C TRP A 94 -2.22 -13.73 2.84
N LYS A 95 -2.30 -13.82 4.16
CA LYS A 95 -3.55 -13.70 4.91
C LYS A 95 -3.77 -12.25 5.34
N ILE A 96 -4.27 -11.42 4.41
CA ILE A 96 -4.61 -10.02 4.68
C ILE A 96 -5.79 -9.96 5.67
N LYS A 97 -5.57 -9.33 6.83
CA LYS A 97 -6.56 -9.16 7.89
C LYS A 97 -7.13 -7.75 7.92
N TYR A 98 -6.31 -6.76 7.60
CA TYR A 98 -6.68 -5.35 7.61
C TYR A 98 -6.41 -4.74 6.24
N LEU A 99 -7.39 -4.00 5.73
CA LEU A 99 -7.25 -3.08 4.61
C LEU A 99 -7.27 -1.68 5.20
N PHE A 100 -6.23 -0.89 4.96
CA PHE A 100 -6.14 0.49 5.43
C PHE A 100 -6.25 1.44 4.26
N HIS A 101 -7.04 2.48 4.44
CA HIS A 101 -7.20 3.56 3.48
C HIS A 101 -7.25 4.89 4.24
N GLY A 102 -6.96 5.99 3.53
CA GLY A 102 -7.18 7.33 4.05
C GLY A 102 -8.68 7.64 4.14
N THR A 103 -9.03 8.75 4.79
CA THR A 103 -10.43 9.21 4.91
C THR A 103 -11.10 9.53 3.57
N ASP A 104 -10.30 9.78 2.54
CA ASP A 104 -10.77 10.22 1.23
C ASP A 104 -11.08 9.06 0.27
N TRP A 105 -11.14 7.83 0.80
CA TRP A 105 -11.41 6.61 0.04
C TRP A 105 -12.90 6.30 -0.01
N ASP A 106 -13.40 5.97 -1.20
CA ASP A 106 -14.81 5.70 -1.45
C ASP A 106 -15.01 4.25 -1.93
N PRO A 107 -15.64 3.37 -1.13
CA PRO A 107 -15.86 1.98 -1.52
C PRO A 107 -16.67 1.82 -2.81
N GLU A 108 -17.54 2.78 -3.16
CA GLU A 108 -18.33 2.67 -4.40
C GLU A 108 -17.49 2.89 -5.66
N VAL A 109 -16.33 3.53 -5.52
CA VAL A 109 -15.41 3.87 -6.61
C VAL A 109 -14.13 3.02 -6.60
N ASP A 110 -13.69 2.62 -5.41
CA ASP A 110 -12.36 2.05 -5.17
C ASP A 110 -12.37 0.55 -4.77
N GLU A 111 -13.54 -0.07 -4.56
CA GLU A 111 -13.72 -1.51 -4.26
C GLU A 111 -14.05 -2.36 -5.49
#